data_AF-A0A376L429-F1
#
_entry.id   AF-A0A376L429-F1
#
_cell.length_a   1.000
_cell.length_b   1.000
_cell.length_c   1.000
_cell.angle_alpha   90.00
_cell.angle_beta   90.00
_cell.angle_gamma   90.00
#
_symmetry.space_group_name_H-M   'P 1'
#
loop_
_entity.id
_entity.type
_entity.pdbx_description
1 polymer ?
#
loop_
_entity_poly.entity_id
_entity_poly.type
_entity_poly.pdbx_seq_one_letter_code
_entity_poly.pdbx_strand_id
1 'polypeptide(L)'
;MLISTGDKDMAQLVTPNITLINTMTNTILGPEEVVNKYGVPPELIIDFLALMGDSSDNIPGVPGVGEKTAQALLQGLGGLDTLYAEPEKIAGVELPWRENNGSEARAKQRSCLSLIPAWRRLKPTLNWS
;
A
#
# COMPACT_ATOMS: atom_id res chain seq x y z
N MET A 1 -5.19 -6.64 -23.55
CA MET A 1 -6.53 -6.91 -22.99
C MET A 1 -6.97 -5.68 -22.22
N LEU A 2 -8.21 -5.24 -22.40
CA LEU A 2 -8.75 -4.05 -21.75
C LEU A 2 -9.86 -4.48 -20.79
N ILE A 3 -9.76 -4.08 -19.52
CA ILE A 3 -10.76 -4.36 -18.50
C ILE A 3 -11.41 -3.04 -18.10
N SER A 4 -12.73 -2.95 -18.25
CA SER A 4 -13.47 -1.78 -17.77
C SER A 4 -13.83 -1.97 -16.31
N THR A 5 -13.20 -1.23 -15.41
CA THR A 5 -13.50 -1.27 -13.98
C THR A 5 -13.27 0.09 -13.32
N GLY A 6 -14.13 0.41 -12.35
CA GLY A 6 -13.97 1.57 -11.46
C GLY A 6 -13.26 1.22 -10.15
N ASP A 7 -13.07 -0.07 -9.89
CA ASP A 7 -12.40 -0.54 -8.69
C ASP A 7 -10.88 -0.32 -8.79
N LYS A 8 -10.32 0.21 -7.71
CA LYS A 8 -8.91 0.53 -7.55
C LYS A 8 -8.08 -0.71 -7.19
N ASP A 9 -8.68 -1.73 -6.58
CA ASP A 9 -7.99 -2.95 -6.15
C ASP A 9 -7.60 -3.80 -7.37
N MET A 10 -8.42 -3.75 -8.41
CA MET A 10 -8.11 -4.29 -9.74
C MET A 10 -6.79 -3.76 -10.32
N ALA A 11 -6.28 -2.59 -9.89
CA ALA A 11 -5.00 -2.04 -10.37
C ALA A 11 -3.82 -2.99 -10.14
N GLN A 12 -3.93 -3.97 -9.22
CA GLN A 12 -2.93 -5.02 -9.04
C GLN A 12 -2.75 -5.94 -10.25
N LEU A 13 -3.79 -6.11 -11.07
CA LEU A 13 -3.78 -7.01 -12.24
C LEU A 13 -3.19 -6.33 -13.49
N VAL A 14 -2.87 -5.04 -13.39
CA VAL A 14 -2.29 -4.27 -14.48
C VAL A 14 -0.92 -4.83 -14.83
N THR A 15 -0.75 -5.15 -16.11
CA THR A 15 0.51 -5.62 -16.70
C THR A 15 0.69 -4.94 -18.06
N PRO A 16 1.84 -5.05 -18.72
CA PRO A 16 2.01 -4.49 -20.07
C PRO A 16 0.95 -4.99 -21.08
N ASN A 17 0.34 -6.15 -20.83
CA ASN A 17 -0.71 -6.73 -21.65
C ASN A 17 -2.14 -6.50 -21.12
N ILE A 18 -2.29 -6.00 -19.90
CA ILE A 18 -3.58 -5.79 -19.23
C ILE A 18 -3.68 -4.33 -18.81
N THR A 19 -4.62 -3.61 -19.42
CA THR A 19 -4.89 -2.21 -19.12
C THR A 19 -6.28 -2.09 -18.51
N LEU A 20 -6.43 -1.26 -17.49
CA LEU A 20 -7.75 -0.94 -16.95
C LEU A 20 -8.25 0.37 -17.55
N ILE A 21 -9.55 0.47 -17.77
CA ILE A 21 -10.22 1.71 -18.10
C ILE A 21 -11.35 1.96 -17.12
N ASN A 22 -11.34 3.12 -16.48
CA ASN A 22 -12.48 3.61 -15.73
C ASN A 22 -13.29 4.52 -16.66
N THR A 23 -14.43 4.02 -17.13
CA THR A 23 -15.33 4.75 -18.05
C THR A 23 -16.11 5.86 -17.36
N MET A 24 -16.16 5.91 -16.03
CA MET A 24 -16.77 7.02 -15.29
C MET A 24 -15.84 8.24 -15.25
N THR A 25 -14.53 8.02 -15.16
CA THR A 25 -13.53 9.09 -15.12
C THR A 25 -12.73 9.22 -16.43
N ASN A 26 -13.03 8.39 -17.43
CA ASN A 26 -12.26 8.21 -18.66
C ASN A 26 -10.74 8.05 -18.42
N THR A 27 -10.37 7.39 -17.31
CA THR A 27 -8.97 7.18 -16.93
C THR A 27 -8.51 5.81 -17.39
N ILE A 28 -7.37 5.76 -18.07
CA ILE A 28 -6.72 4.52 -18.49
C ILE A 28 -5.56 4.26 -17.53
N LEU A 29 -5.53 3.08 -16.91
CA LEU A 29 -4.48 2.66 -15.99
C LEU A 29 -3.67 1.54 -16.65
N GLY A 30 -2.48 1.93 -17.15
CA GLY A 30 -1.39 1.01 -17.47
C GLY A 30 -0.37 0.92 -16.33
N PRO A 31 0.69 0.12 -16.47
CA PRO A 31 1.69 -0.05 -15.40
C PRO A 31 2.32 1.27 -14.94
N GLU A 32 2.66 2.14 -15.89
CA GLU A 32 3.21 3.47 -15.59
C GLU A 32 2.17 4.37 -14.93
N GLU A 33 0.91 4.33 -15.37
CA GLU A 33 -0.14 5.16 -14.78
C GLU A 33 -0.53 4.73 -13.38
N VAL A 34 -0.44 3.43 -13.08
CA VAL A 34 -0.59 2.93 -11.72
C VAL A 34 0.54 3.49 -10.83
N VAL A 35 1.78 3.47 -11.31
CA VAL A 35 2.91 4.09 -10.59
C VAL A 35 2.72 5.60 -10.44
N ASN A 36 2.26 6.31 -11.46
CA ASN A 36 2.01 7.76 -11.40
C ASN A 36 0.89 8.10 -10.40
N LYS A 37 -0.16 7.27 -10.34
CA LYS A 37 -1.34 7.51 -9.51
C LYS A 37 -1.13 7.12 -8.04
N TYR A 38 -0.46 6.00 -7.78
CA TYR A 38 -0.31 5.43 -6.43
C TYR A 38 1.12 5.51 -5.88
N GLY A 39 2.11 5.85 -6.71
CA GLY A 39 3.53 5.90 -6.36
C GLY A 39 4.19 4.52 -6.19
N VAL A 40 3.48 3.44 -6.49
CA VAL A 40 3.93 2.05 -6.34
C VAL A 40 3.55 1.23 -7.58
N PRO A 41 4.33 0.18 -7.92
CA PRO A 41 3.99 -0.71 -9.01
C PRO A 41 2.70 -1.50 -8.74
N PRO A 42 2.00 -2.00 -9.79
CA PRO A 42 0.80 -2.82 -9.68
C PRO A 42 0.91 -3.95 -8.65
N GLU A 43 2.05 -4.64 -8.62
CA GLU A 43 2.33 -5.76 -7.71
C GLU A 43 2.28 -5.38 -6.22
N LEU A 44 2.45 -4.09 -5.88
CA LEU A 44 2.43 -3.57 -4.51
C LEU A 44 1.16 -2.78 -4.18
N ILE A 45 0.17 -2.73 -5.07
CA ILE A 45 -1.07 -1.97 -4.85
C ILE A 45 -1.83 -2.50 -3.63
N ILE A 46 -1.98 -3.82 -3.53
CA ILE A 46 -2.66 -4.43 -2.38
C ILE A 46 -1.91 -4.12 -1.07
N ASP A 47 -0.58 -4.14 -1.12
CA ASP A 47 0.25 -3.83 0.03
C ASP A 47 0.13 -2.36 0.44
N PHE A 48 0.05 -1.46 -0.54
CA PHE A 48 -0.16 -0.03 -0.35
C PHE A 48 -1.52 0.27 0.27
N LEU A 49 -2.57 -0.34 -0.25
CA LEU A 49 -3.94 -0.18 0.27
C LEU A 49 -4.09 -0.80 1.66
N ALA A 50 -3.43 -1.93 1.94
CA ALA A 50 -3.38 -2.48 3.29
C ALA A 50 -2.66 -1.54 4.26
N LEU A 51 -1.54 -0.92 3.87
CA LEU A 51 -0.87 0.04 4.75
C LEU A 51 -1.73 1.28 5.04
N MET A 52 -2.36 1.85 4.02
CA MET A 52 -3.23 3.02 4.14
C MET A 52 -4.57 2.71 4.83
N GLY A 53 -5.06 1.48 4.67
CA GLY A 53 -6.43 1.10 4.98
C GLY A 53 -7.41 1.41 3.88
N ASP A 54 -8.53 0.72 3.93
CA ASP A 54 -9.66 0.93 3.04
C ASP A 54 -10.95 0.97 3.85
N SER A 55 -11.61 2.13 3.82
CA SER A 55 -12.91 2.28 4.48
C SER A 55 -14.01 1.47 3.79
N SER A 56 -13.92 1.26 2.47
CA SER A 56 -14.93 0.53 1.71
C SER A 56 -14.98 -0.95 2.12
N ASP A 57 -13.80 -1.56 2.29
CA ASP A 57 -13.64 -2.97 2.66
C ASP A 57 -13.51 -3.20 4.18
N ASN A 58 -13.83 -2.19 4.99
CA ASN A 58 -13.67 -2.20 6.45
C ASN A 58 -12.27 -2.59 6.92
N ILE A 59 -11.26 -2.17 6.16
CA ILE A 59 -9.87 -2.49 6.38
C ILE A 59 -9.24 -1.38 7.25
N PRO A 60 -8.91 -1.67 8.53
CA PRO A 60 -8.39 -0.67 9.45
C PRO A 60 -6.91 -0.37 9.14
N GLY A 61 -6.65 0.69 8.36
CA GLY A 61 -5.32 1.17 7.99
C GLY A 61 -4.34 1.35 9.15
N VAL A 62 -3.05 1.37 8.84
CA VAL A 62 -2.03 1.54 9.86
C VAL A 62 -2.01 3.00 10.36
N PRO A 63 -2.25 3.26 11.66
CA PRO A 63 -2.28 4.61 12.20
C PRO A 63 -0.93 5.30 12.05
N GLY A 64 -0.91 6.44 11.37
CA GLY A 64 0.30 7.21 11.09
C GLY A 64 1.03 6.83 9.81
N VAL A 65 0.52 5.84 9.07
CA VAL A 65 0.96 5.51 7.71
C VAL A 65 0.00 6.14 6.72
N GLY A 66 0.42 7.26 6.13
CA GLY A 66 -0.28 7.86 4.97
C GLY A 66 0.33 7.40 3.65
N GLU A 67 -0.14 8.00 2.56
CA GLU A 67 0.30 7.70 1.18
C GLU A 67 1.83 7.77 1.02
N LYS A 68 2.44 8.89 1.41
CA LYS A 68 3.90 9.10 1.31
C LYS A 68 4.69 8.09 2.14
N THR A 69 4.15 7.73 3.30
CA THR A 69 4.75 6.72 4.18
C THR A 69 4.70 5.35 3.54
N ALA A 70 3.53 4.94 3.04
CA ALA A 70 3.34 3.65 2.44
C ALA A 70 4.22 3.49 1.20
N GLN A 71 4.31 4.53 0.36
CA GLN A 71 5.24 4.57 -0.77
C GLN A 71 6.69 4.39 -0.32
N ALA A 72 7.16 5.17 0.66
CA ALA A 72 8.53 5.06 1.16
C ALA A 72 8.84 3.69 1.77
N LEU A 73 7.89 3.09 2.51
CA LEU A 73 8.01 1.74 3.05
C LEU A 73 8.11 0.69 1.95
N LEU A 74 7.21 0.74 0.97
CA LEU A 74 7.14 -0.24 -0.10
C LEU A 74 8.34 -0.13 -1.05
N GLN A 75 8.79 1.08 -1.35
CA GLN A 75 10.01 1.30 -2.13
C GLN A 75 11.27 0.89 -1.36
N GLY A 76 11.31 1.13 -0.04
CA GLY A 76 12.46 0.81 0.81
C GLY A 76 12.57 -0.66 1.21
N LEU A 77 11.45 -1.37 1.34
CA LEU A 77 11.39 -2.77 1.80
C LEU A 77 11.02 -3.75 0.67
N GLY A 78 10.45 -3.27 -0.43
CA GLY A 78 10.00 -4.10 -1.55
C GLY A 78 8.67 -4.82 -1.34
N GLY A 79 7.91 -4.50 -0.28
CA GLY A 79 6.60 -5.10 -0.03
C GLY A 79 6.28 -5.36 1.45
N LEU A 80 5.05 -5.78 1.72
CA LEU A 80 4.61 -6.18 3.07
C LEU A 80 5.29 -7.47 3.54
N ASP A 81 5.67 -8.37 2.63
CA ASP A 81 6.31 -9.63 3.00
C ASP A 81 7.68 -9.41 3.68
N THR A 82 8.49 -8.50 3.15
CA THR A 82 9.76 -8.09 3.79
C THR A 82 9.50 -7.41 5.13
N LEU A 83 8.43 -6.63 5.24
CA LEU A 83 8.02 -5.96 6.47
C LEU A 83 7.53 -6.97 7.54
N TYR A 84 6.92 -8.09 7.12
CA TYR A 84 6.57 -9.23 8.00
C TYR A 84 7.80 -10.03 8.42
N ALA A 85 8.77 -10.21 7.51
CA ALA A 85 9.97 -10.99 7.76
C ALA A 85 10.97 -10.25 8.66
N GLU A 86 11.15 -8.95 8.44
CA GLU A 86 12.17 -8.12 9.07
C GLU A 86 11.58 -6.76 9.53
N PRO A 87 10.74 -6.76 10.57
CA PRO A 87 10.12 -5.54 11.11
C PRO A 87 11.14 -4.48 11.55
N GLU A 88 12.34 -4.90 11.94
CA GLU A 88 13.44 -4.00 12.32
C GLU A 88 13.98 -3.16 11.16
N LYS A 89 13.83 -3.62 9.90
CA LYS A 89 14.24 -2.84 8.72
C LYS A 89 13.42 -1.57 8.55
N ILE A 90 12.22 -1.48 9.12
CA ILE A 90 11.45 -0.22 9.15
C ILE A 90 12.26 0.89 9.83
N ALA A 91 13.09 0.56 10.83
CA ALA A 91 13.98 1.53 11.46
C ALA A 91 15.13 1.97 10.55
N GLY A 92 15.43 1.25 9.48
CA GLY A 92 16.42 1.61 8.47
C GLY A 92 15.87 2.51 7.37
N VAL A 93 14.55 2.47 7.12
CA VAL A 93 13.92 3.25 6.04
C VAL A 93 13.74 4.71 6.45
N GLU A 94 14.08 5.63 5.56
CA GLU A 94 13.83 7.05 5.75
C GLU A 94 12.35 7.33 5.48
N LEU A 95 11.66 7.78 6.53
CA LEU A 95 10.21 7.79 6.56
C LEU A 95 9.72 9.20 6.87
N PRO A 96 8.66 9.71 6.22
CA PRO A 96 8.25 11.11 6.34
C PRO A 96 7.99 11.59 7.77
N TRP A 97 7.61 10.69 8.69
CA TRP A 97 7.37 11.06 10.08
C TRP A 97 8.62 11.05 10.96
N ARG A 98 9.79 10.63 10.45
CA ARG A 98 11.05 10.68 11.22
C ARG A 98 11.53 12.09 11.48
N GLU A 99 11.12 13.06 10.67
CA GLU A 99 11.41 14.49 10.87
C GLU A 99 10.59 15.09 12.02
N ASN A 100 9.45 14.49 12.38
CA ASN A 100 8.69 14.89 13.55
C ASN A 100 9.38 14.38 14.82
N ASN A 101 9.47 15.25 15.84
CA ASN A 101 10.11 15.01 17.15
C ASN A 101 10.21 13.51 17.53
N GLY A 102 11.42 13.00 17.77
CA GLY A 102 11.73 11.55 17.80
C GLY A 102 10.90 10.66 18.74
N SER A 103 10.14 11.22 19.68
CA SER A 103 9.14 10.52 20.49
C SER A 103 7.91 10.11 19.66
N GLU A 104 7.38 11.01 18.82
CA GLU A 104 6.23 10.74 17.96
C GLU A 104 6.58 9.71 16.87
N ALA A 105 7.79 9.82 16.32
CA ALA A 105 8.23 8.89 15.29
C ALA A 105 8.35 7.46 15.81
N ARG A 106 8.87 7.29 17.02
CA ARG A 106 8.93 5.98 17.71
C ARG A 106 7.53 5.45 18.04
N ALA A 107 6.59 6.32 18.43
CA ALA A 107 5.22 5.91 18.70
C ALA A 107 4.53 5.39 17.43
N LYS A 108 4.65 6.11 16.31
CA LYS A 108 4.13 5.69 14.99
C LYS A 108 4.77 4.39 14.52
N GLN A 109 6.08 4.25 14.66
CA GLN A 109 6.78 3.01 14.32
C GLN A 109 6.29 1.83 15.17
N ARG A 110 6.17 1.99 16.49
CA ARG A 110 5.65 0.93 17.38
C ARG A 110 4.20 0.56 17.06
N SER A 111 3.37 1.56 16.78
CA SER A 111 1.97 1.34 16.36
C SER A 111 1.92 0.51 15.07
N CYS A 112 2.68 0.92 14.05
CA CYS A 112 2.83 0.19 12.80
C CYS A 112 3.26 -1.26 13.07
N LEU A 113 4.35 -1.45 13.79
CA LEU A 113 4.89 -2.77 14.15
C LEU A 113 3.91 -3.66 14.91
N SER A 114 3.08 -3.09 15.77
CA SER A 114 2.12 -3.84 16.57
C SER A 114 0.96 -4.41 15.76
N LEU A 115 0.60 -3.76 14.64
CA LEU A 115 -0.50 -4.18 13.78
C LEU A 115 -0.05 -5.17 12.71
N ILE A 116 1.23 -5.19 12.36
CA ILE A 116 1.82 -6.09 11.36
C ILE A 116 1.37 -7.56 11.52
N PRO A 117 1.42 -8.19 12.71
CA PRO A 117 0.98 -9.58 12.86
C PRO A 117 -0.53 -9.78 12.62
N ALA A 118 -1.35 -8.80 13.00
CA ALA A 118 -2.79 -8.83 12.76
C ALA A 118 -3.07 -8.73 11.25
N TRP A 119 -2.37 -7.83 10.56
CA TRP A 119 -2.45 -7.66 9.12
C TRP A 119 -1.99 -8.88 8.34
N ARG A 120 -0.90 -9.54 8.75
CA ARG A 120 -0.46 -10.80 8.13
C ARG A 120 -1.55 -11.86 8.16
N ARG A 121 -2.35 -11.88 9.21
CA ARG A 121 -3.46 -12.82 9.39
C ARG A 121 -4.72 -12.40 8.62
N LEU A 122 -4.95 -11.10 8.52
CA LEU A 122 -6.10 -10.54 7.81
C LEU A 122 -5.91 -10.56 6.30
N LYS A 123 -4.70 -10.31 5.78
CA LYS A 123 -4.39 -10.24 4.34
C LYS A 123 -5.08 -11.38 3.57
N PRO A 124 -4.83 -12.67 3.85
CA PRO A 124 -5.42 -13.77 3.07
C PRO A 124 -6.95 -13.88 3.15
N THR A 125 -7.57 -13.23 4.14
CA THR A 125 -9.01 -13.26 4.40
C THR A 125 -9.74 -12.00 3.94
N LEU A 126 -9.01 -10.96 3.55
CA LEU A 126 -9.58 -9.76 2.97
C LEU A 126 -10.15 -10.11 1.60
N ASN A 127 -11.43 -9.79 1.39
CA ASN A 127 -12.04 -9.95 0.09
C ASN A 127 -11.84 -8.64 -0.68
N TRP A 128 -10.72 -8.53 -1.40
CA TRP A 128 -10.49 -7.45 -2.35
C TRP A 128 -11.53 -7.57 -3.46
N SER A 129 -12.55 -6.71 -3.42
CA SER A 129 -13.83 -6.87 -4.15
C SER A 129 -13.96 -5.94 -5.34
#